data_AF-X6MJ16-F1
#
_entry.id   AF-X6MJ16-F1
#
_cell.length_a   1.000
_cell.length_b   1.000
_cell.length_c   1.000
_cell.angle_alpha   90.00
_cell.angle_beta   90.00
_cell.angle_gamma   90.00
#
_symmetry.space_group_name_H-M   'P 1'
#
loop_
_entity.id
_entity.type
_entity.pdbx_description
1 polymer ?
#
loop_
_entity_poly.entity_id
_entity_poly.type
_entity_poly.pdbx_seq_one_letter_code
_entity_poly.pdbx_strand_id
1 'polypeptide(L)'
;MFCCYSSAGTPDKVNLNDIDSEAIFLKDDRTTRKHQDYKTLRRLAREGLSKNDRRLAWIKATNASDKDMIAYKKLNKTLFEGIEMHEFPQFPMFGSKCRFKALSTQQKYCVRKILVVLAVEHDSLHYCPQIPFVVVESNKKKNIYIHICVYVYNFVCCREYCFVKSKKSKMKETIIQHVEEATAFAIMNAMVKVSKQNDWYFRTDFFNFRVRLRTFMDVFADNVKLLFYLRYILFGRNIAVEKIIADGFATMYANYLNPEALLRLIDTFTVEGYKVLFRVGLALL
;
A
#
# COMPACT_ATOMS: atom_id res chain seq x y z
N MET A 1 -5.53 -19.96 -10.65
CA MET A 1 -5.96 -20.04 -12.06
C MET A 1 -5.37 -18.84 -12.79
N PHE A 2 -4.16 -19.01 -13.35
CA PHE A 2 -3.48 -18.00 -14.17
C PHE A 2 -3.82 -18.33 -15.62
N CYS A 3 -4.55 -17.45 -16.31
CA CYS A 3 -4.84 -17.60 -17.74
C CYS A 3 -3.57 -17.28 -18.53
N CYS A 4 -3.10 -18.25 -19.32
CA CYS A 4 -2.07 -18.05 -20.33
C CYS A 4 -2.63 -17.16 -21.44
N TYR A 5 -2.20 -15.89 -21.50
CA TYR A 5 -2.51 -15.01 -22.62
C TYR A 5 -1.55 -15.32 -23.78
N SER A 6 -2.13 -15.76 -24.89
CA SER A 6 -1.47 -15.95 -26.18
C SER A 6 -0.84 -14.63 -26.65
N SER A 7 0.39 -14.69 -27.13
CA SER A 7 1.17 -13.57 -27.64
C SER A 7 0.59 -13.01 -28.95
N ALA A 8 -0.43 -12.16 -28.85
CA ALA A 8 -0.81 -11.23 -29.92
C ALA A 8 0.18 -10.07 -29.96
N GLY A 9 0.39 -9.49 -31.16
CA GLY A 9 1.45 -8.54 -31.52
C GLY A 9 1.72 -7.41 -30.51
N THR A 10 2.89 -6.78 -30.63
CA THR A 10 3.35 -5.70 -29.73
C THR A 10 2.21 -4.73 -29.47
N PRO A 11 1.60 -4.75 -28.27
CA PRO A 11 0.40 -3.99 -28.01
C PRO A 11 0.71 -2.52 -28.21
N ASP A 12 -0.14 -1.83 -28.96
CA ASP A 12 -0.03 -0.38 -29.16
C ASP A 12 0.25 0.29 -27.83
N LYS A 13 1.34 1.04 -27.78
CA LYS A 13 1.81 1.66 -26.54
C LYS A 13 0.75 2.66 -26.09
N VAL A 14 -0.02 2.28 -25.07
CA VAL A 14 -1.07 3.12 -24.49
C VAL A 14 -0.46 4.45 -24.04
N ASN A 15 -0.96 5.56 -24.56
CA ASN A 15 -0.58 6.88 -24.12
C ASN A 15 -1.39 7.25 -22.87
N LEU A 16 -0.71 7.38 -21.73
CA LEU A 16 -1.34 7.67 -20.44
C LEU A 16 -2.02 9.05 -20.38
N ASN A 17 -1.68 9.97 -21.30
CA ASN A 17 -2.31 11.29 -21.35
C ASN A 17 -3.77 11.21 -21.81
N ASP A 18 -4.11 10.20 -22.60
CA ASP A 18 -5.45 10.02 -23.19
C ASP A 18 -6.47 9.47 -22.19
N ILE A 19 -6.02 9.06 -21.01
CA ILE A 19 -6.89 8.60 -19.93
C ILE A 19 -7.53 9.80 -19.23
N ASP A 20 -8.85 9.83 -19.21
CA ASP A 20 -9.61 10.82 -18.46
C ASP A 20 -9.64 10.46 -16.97
N SER A 21 -9.04 11.34 -16.13
CA SER A 21 -9.01 11.17 -14.68
C SER A 21 -10.39 11.38 -14.04
N GLU A 22 -11.23 12.23 -14.63
CA GLU A 22 -12.52 12.60 -14.04
C GLU A 22 -13.51 11.44 -14.18
N ALA A 23 -13.50 10.77 -15.35
CA ALA A 23 -14.32 9.59 -15.62
C ALA A 23 -14.02 8.39 -14.69
N ILE A 24 -12.83 8.32 -14.08
CA ILE A 24 -12.40 7.19 -13.25
C ILE A 24 -12.46 7.47 -11.74
N PHE A 25 -12.80 8.70 -11.34
CA PHE A 25 -12.66 9.15 -9.96
C PHE A 25 -13.83 8.75 -9.05
N LEU A 26 -15.03 8.51 -9.60
CA LEU A 26 -16.20 8.06 -8.84
C LEU A 26 -16.08 6.57 -8.47
N LYS A 27 -15.13 6.24 -7.59
CA LYS A 27 -14.71 4.84 -7.36
C LYS A 27 -15.75 3.98 -6.63
N ASP A 28 -16.68 4.61 -5.93
CA ASP A 28 -17.84 3.97 -5.33
C ASP A 28 -18.85 3.48 -6.37
N ASP A 29 -18.93 4.14 -7.53
CA ASP A 29 -19.80 3.70 -8.61
C ASP A 29 -19.27 2.42 -9.28
N ARG A 30 -20.14 1.40 -9.36
CA ARG A 30 -19.87 0.18 -10.10
C ARG A 30 -19.71 0.45 -11.59
N THR A 31 -20.31 1.51 -12.13
CA THR A 31 -20.16 1.90 -13.54
C THR A 31 -18.74 2.33 -13.88
N THR A 32 -18.02 2.97 -12.96
CA THR A 32 -16.61 3.37 -13.11
C THR A 32 -15.71 2.18 -13.48
N ARG A 33 -16.00 0.99 -12.93
CA ARG A 33 -15.26 -0.23 -13.25
C ARG A 33 -15.52 -0.76 -14.67
N LYS A 34 -16.59 -0.30 -15.30
CA LYS A 34 -16.94 -0.62 -16.69
C LYS A 34 -16.27 0.36 -17.67
N HIS A 35 -15.89 1.55 -17.22
CA HIS A 35 -15.23 2.56 -18.04
C HIS A 35 -13.92 2.02 -18.63
N GLN A 36 -13.64 2.36 -19.89
CA GLN A 36 -12.50 1.82 -20.60
C GLN A 36 -11.18 2.29 -19.98
N ASP A 37 -11.09 3.56 -19.60
CA ASP A 37 -9.90 4.13 -18.97
C ASP A 37 -9.54 3.47 -17.65
N TYR A 38 -10.55 3.17 -16.82
CA TYR A 38 -10.33 2.42 -15.59
C TYR A 38 -9.79 1.03 -15.88
N LYS A 39 -10.36 0.32 -16.86
CA LYS A 39 -9.88 -1.02 -17.27
C LYS A 39 -8.45 -0.95 -17.79
N THR A 40 -8.12 0.07 -18.59
CA THR A 40 -6.78 0.31 -19.12
C THR A 40 -5.78 0.55 -18.01
N LEU A 41 -6.03 1.50 -17.10
CA LEU A 41 -5.16 1.76 -15.94
C LEU A 41 -5.00 0.53 -15.06
N ARG A 42 -6.10 -0.17 -14.78
CA ARG A 42 -6.08 -1.39 -13.97
C ARG A 42 -5.23 -2.47 -14.60
N ARG A 43 -5.33 -2.64 -15.92
CA ARG A 43 -4.49 -3.59 -16.67
C ARG A 43 -3.02 -3.21 -16.57
N LEU A 44 -2.67 -1.96 -16.88
CA LEU A 44 -1.28 -1.46 -16.81
C LEU A 44 -0.70 -1.61 -15.39
N ALA A 45 -1.46 -1.24 -14.36
CA ALA A 45 -1.05 -1.38 -12.97
C ALA A 45 -0.77 -2.86 -12.61
N ARG A 46 -1.60 -3.80 -13.07
CA ARG A 46 -1.42 -5.24 -12.84
C ARG A 46 -0.28 -5.88 -13.63
N GLU A 47 0.01 -5.37 -14.82
CA GLU A 47 1.09 -5.87 -15.68
C GLU A 47 2.46 -5.36 -15.21
N GLY A 48 2.58 -4.06 -14.92
CA GLY A 48 3.89 -3.46 -14.70
C GLY A 48 3.87 -2.01 -15.11
N LEU A 49 4.05 -1.08 -14.17
CA LEU A 49 4.35 0.30 -14.55
C LEU A 49 5.87 0.49 -14.62
N SER A 50 6.32 1.05 -15.74
CA SER A 50 7.69 1.52 -15.87
C SER A 50 7.95 2.68 -14.91
N LYS A 51 9.22 2.92 -14.56
CA LYS A 51 9.59 4.03 -13.66
C LYS A 51 9.09 5.38 -14.16
N ASN A 52 9.08 5.60 -15.48
CA ASN A 52 8.68 6.85 -16.11
C ASN A 52 7.16 7.02 -16.12
N ASP A 53 6.42 5.92 -16.22
CA ASP A 53 4.96 5.94 -16.31
C ASP A 53 4.26 6.04 -14.94
N ARG A 54 4.92 5.60 -13.86
CA ARG A 54 4.33 5.60 -12.50
C ARG A 54 3.80 6.95 -12.07
N ARG A 55 4.57 8.04 -12.31
CA ARG A 55 4.15 9.39 -11.91
C ARG A 55 2.78 9.73 -12.51
N LEU A 56 2.66 9.60 -13.83
CA LEU A 56 1.43 9.96 -14.53
C LEU A 56 0.31 8.98 -14.21
N ALA A 57 0.59 7.68 -14.20
CA ALA A 57 -0.40 6.65 -13.88
C ALA A 57 -1.00 6.83 -12.48
N TRP A 58 -0.19 7.14 -11.46
CA TRP A 58 -0.69 7.37 -10.10
C TRP A 58 -1.47 8.68 -9.99
N ILE A 59 -1.05 9.75 -10.68
CA ILE A 59 -1.82 11.00 -10.76
C ILE A 59 -3.20 10.73 -11.35
N LYS A 60 -3.26 10.08 -12.52
CA LYS A 60 -4.51 9.71 -13.18
C LYS A 60 -5.37 8.81 -12.28
N ALA A 61 -4.79 7.73 -11.76
CA ALA A 61 -5.50 6.75 -10.95
C ALA A 61 -6.10 7.33 -9.67
N THR A 62 -5.46 8.34 -9.06
CA THR A 62 -5.92 8.97 -7.82
C THR A 62 -6.68 10.27 -8.03
N ASN A 63 -6.68 10.79 -9.26
CA ASN A 63 -7.13 12.15 -9.59
C ASN A 63 -6.43 13.24 -8.76
N ALA A 64 -5.11 13.09 -8.59
CA ALA A 64 -4.30 14.09 -7.92
C ALA A 64 -4.26 15.38 -8.76
N SER A 65 -4.64 16.51 -8.17
CA SER A 65 -4.77 17.77 -8.90
C SER A 65 -3.58 18.71 -8.69
N ASP A 66 -3.31 19.58 -9.67
CA ASP A 66 -2.33 20.67 -9.52
C ASP A 66 -2.71 21.64 -8.41
N LYS A 67 -4.02 21.82 -8.17
CA LYS A 67 -4.54 22.61 -7.06
C LYS A 67 -4.06 22.08 -5.72
N ASP A 68 -4.04 20.75 -5.52
CA ASP A 68 -3.52 20.14 -4.30
C ASP A 68 -2.00 20.35 -4.16
N MET A 69 -1.25 20.33 -5.27
CA MET A 69 0.19 20.61 -5.27
C MET A 69 0.49 22.07 -4.91
N ILE A 70 -0.31 23.02 -5.40
CA ILE A 70 -0.19 24.45 -5.08
C ILE A 70 -0.55 24.70 -3.61
N ALA A 71 -1.66 24.11 -3.13
CA ALA A 71 -2.08 24.19 -1.74
C ALA A 71 -0.99 23.65 -0.81
N TYR A 72 -0.38 22.51 -1.16
CA TYR A 72 0.75 21.96 -0.44
C TYR A 72 1.92 22.93 -0.34
N LYS A 73 2.35 23.53 -1.46
CA LYS A 73 3.46 24.50 -1.46
C LYS A 73 3.17 25.68 -0.54
N LYS A 74 1.93 26.18 -0.53
CA LYS A 74 1.49 27.27 0.36
C LYS A 74 1.57 26.86 1.83
N LEU A 75 0.96 25.72 2.20
CA LEU A 75 0.97 25.21 3.57
C LEU A 75 2.38 24.86 4.05
N ASN A 76 3.18 24.25 3.18
CA ASN A 76 4.57 23.91 3.47
C ASN A 76 5.39 25.16 3.78
N LYS A 77 5.18 26.26 3.04
CA LYS A 77 5.79 27.55 3.36
C LYS A 77 5.29 28.05 4.72
N THR A 78 3.98 28.15 4.92
CA THR A 78 3.39 28.67 6.17
C THR A 78 3.80 27.87 7.42
N LEU A 79 3.91 26.54 7.33
CA LEU A 79 4.17 25.68 8.48
C LEU A 79 5.65 25.47 8.79
N PHE A 80 6.55 25.62 7.80
CA PHE A 80 7.95 25.22 7.94
C PHE A 80 8.96 26.31 7.56
N GLU A 81 8.54 27.49 7.11
CA GLU A 81 9.44 28.62 6.88
C GLU A 81 10.12 29.01 8.20
N GLY A 82 11.46 28.98 8.21
CA GLY A 82 12.27 29.26 9.40
C GLY A 82 12.44 28.08 10.38
N ILE A 83 11.83 26.91 10.12
CA ILE A 83 12.00 25.73 10.97
C ILE A 83 13.13 24.86 10.44
N GLU A 84 14.18 24.68 11.24
CA GLU A 84 15.26 23.78 10.89
C GLU A 84 14.85 22.31 10.97
N MET A 85 15.46 21.48 10.11
CA MET A 85 15.15 20.05 10.03
C MET A 85 15.37 19.30 11.36
N HIS A 86 16.32 19.75 12.18
CA HIS A 86 16.66 19.10 13.45
C HIS A 86 15.67 19.47 14.58
N GLU A 87 14.98 20.59 14.45
CA GLU A 87 13.93 21.08 15.36
C GLU A 87 12.54 20.55 14.99
N PHE A 88 12.46 19.72 13.94
CA PHE A 88 11.19 19.28 13.39
C PHE A 88 10.38 18.48 14.43
N PRO A 89 9.10 18.82 14.63
CA PRO A 89 8.28 18.23 15.70
C PRO A 89 8.08 16.72 15.52
N GLN A 90 7.57 16.09 16.58
CA GLN A 90 6.94 14.78 16.41
C GLN A 90 5.85 14.90 15.34
N PHE A 91 5.91 14.02 14.34
CA PHE A 91 4.96 14.01 13.23
C PHE A 91 3.90 12.93 13.48
N PRO A 92 2.68 13.11 12.93
CA PRO A 92 1.58 12.18 13.12
C PRO A 92 1.94 10.81 12.55
N MET A 93 1.85 9.80 13.39
CA MET A 93 2.13 8.42 13.02
C MET A 93 0.88 7.68 12.50
N PHE A 94 -0.31 8.27 12.62
CA PHE A 94 -1.59 7.69 12.21
C PHE A 94 -1.81 6.26 12.74
N GLY A 95 -1.36 5.96 13.96
CA GLY A 95 -1.44 4.62 14.56
C GLY A 95 -0.38 3.61 14.08
N SER A 96 0.54 4.03 13.22
CA SER A 96 1.67 3.21 12.75
C SER A 96 2.87 3.28 13.70
N LYS A 97 3.74 2.26 13.65
CA LYS A 97 5.08 2.27 14.24
C LYS A 97 6.17 2.32 13.16
N CYS A 98 5.88 3.01 12.05
CA CYS A 98 6.79 3.16 10.91
C CYS A 98 8.15 3.72 11.34
N ARG A 99 9.22 3.24 10.70
CA ARG A 99 10.60 3.70 10.96
C ARG A 99 11.27 4.00 9.63
N PHE A 100 11.71 5.24 9.46
CA PHE A 100 12.25 5.79 8.22
C PHE A 100 13.73 5.46 7.99
N LYS A 101 14.28 4.39 8.58
CA LYS A 101 15.74 4.23 8.76
C LYS A 101 16.53 4.27 7.45
N ALA A 102 16.00 3.69 6.38
CA ALA A 102 16.71 3.55 5.11
C ALA A 102 16.49 4.70 4.11
N LEU A 103 15.67 5.69 4.45
CA LEU A 103 15.58 6.93 3.69
C LEU A 103 16.78 7.85 3.98
N SER A 104 17.20 8.60 2.97
CA SER A 104 18.13 9.73 3.17
C SER A 104 17.53 10.77 4.11
N THR A 105 18.37 11.59 4.70
CA THR A 105 17.95 12.68 5.60
C THR A 105 16.96 13.63 4.93
N GLN A 106 17.20 14.00 3.67
CA GLN A 106 16.28 14.84 2.90
C GLN A 106 14.93 14.15 2.66
N GLN A 107 14.93 12.87 2.25
CA GLN A 107 13.68 12.12 2.04
C GLN A 107 12.87 11.96 3.33
N LYS A 108 13.53 11.72 4.47
CA LYS A 108 12.87 11.69 5.79
C LYS A 108 12.16 13.00 6.06
N TYR A 109 12.80 14.13 5.76
CA TYR A 109 12.23 15.45 5.93
C TYR A 109 11.01 15.66 5.02
N CYS A 110 11.14 15.37 3.72
CA CYS A 110 10.04 15.45 2.75
C CYS A 110 8.80 14.68 3.21
N VAL A 111 8.98 13.42 3.62
CA VAL A 111 7.91 12.58 4.17
C VAL A 111 7.26 13.22 5.38
N ARG A 112 8.04 13.69 6.35
CA ARG A 112 7.50 14.24 7.60
C ARG A 112 6.63 15.45 7.32
N LYS A 113 7.04 16.32 6.40
CA LYS A 113 6.23 17.47 5.94
C LYS A 113 4.92 17.01 5.32
N ILE A 114 4.97 16.02 4.41
CA ILE A 114 3.75 15.43 3.83
C ILE A 114 2.80 14.92 4.92
N LEU A 115 3.30 14.17 5.91
CA LEU A 115 2.48 13.62 6.99
C LEU A 115 1.88 14.71 7.89
N VAL A 116 2.64 15.75 8.22
CA VAL A 116 2.15 16.88 9.01
C VAL A 116 1.09 17.67 8.24
N VAL A 117 1.35 18.02 6.97
CA VAL A 117 0.38 18.76 6.15
C VAL A 117 -0.89 17.95 5.94
N LEU A 118 -0.80 16.63 5.74
CA LEU A 118 -1.98 15.75 5.68
C LEU A 118 -2.80 15.77 6.96
N ALA A 119 -2.16 15.82 8.14
CA ALA A 119 -2.90 15.92 9.40
C ALA A 119 -3.56 17.29 9.60
N VAL A 120 -2.93 18.37 9.13
CA VAL A 120 -3.52 19.71 9.16
C VAL A 120 -4.73 19.80 8.23
N GLU A 121 -4.62 19.29 7.00
CA GLU A 121 -5.71 19.29 6.01
C GLU A 121 -6.85 18.31 6.35
N HIS A 122 -6.59 17.34 7.23
CA HIS A 122 -7.54 16.30 7.60
C HIS A 122 -7.56 16.08 9.11
N ASP A 123 -8.06 17.06 9.84
CA ASP A 123 -8.31 17.01 11.28
C ASP A 123 -8.97 15.70 11.77
N SER A 124 -9.91 15.15 11.00
CA SER A 124 -10.63 13.90 11.31
C SER A 124 -9.82 12.62 11.07
N LEU A 125 -8.59 12.71 10.55
CA LEU A 125 -7.73 11.56 10.24
C LEU A 125 -6.93 11.15 11.50
N HIS A 126 -7.58 10.45 12.41
CA HIS A 126 -6.96 10.06 13.68
C HIS A 126 -6.17 8.75 13.61
N TYR A 127 -6.58 7.81 12.76
CA TYR A 127 -5.94 6.49 12.68
C TYR A 127 -5.97 5.94 11.26
N CYS A 128 -4.80 5.78 10.64
CA CYS A 128 -4.64 5.15 9.33
C CYS A 128 -3.19 4.67 9.15
N PRO A 129 -2.84 3.49 9.70
CA PRO A 129 -1.44 3.07 9.80
C PRO A 129 -0.78 2.83 8.44
N GLN A 130 -1.57 2.67 7.37
CA GLN A 130 -1.11 2.48 5.99
C GLN A 130 -0.51 3.74 5.38
N ILE A 131 -0.98 4.95 5.75
CA ILE A 131 -0.54 6.21 5.13
C ILE A 131 0.97 6.36 5.20
N PRO A 132 1.62 6.19 6.38
CA PRO A 132 3.06 6.19 6.44
C PRO A 132 3.69 5.19 5.47
N PHE A 133 3.14 4.00 5.25
CA PHE A 133 3.77 2.99 4.38
C PHE A 133 3.55 3.20 2.88
N VAL A 134 2.51 3.95 2.48
CA VAL A 134 2.36 4.37 1.08
C VAL A 134 3.43 5.42 0.75
N VAL A 135 3.66 6.35 1.69
CA VAL A 135 4.66 7.41 1.52
C VAL A 135 6.08 6.88 1.78
N VAL A 136 6.24 5.85 2.61
CA VAL A 136 7.52 5.43 3.23
C VAL A 136 7.74 3.93 3.27
N GLU A 137 9.01 3.57 3.21
CA GLU A 137 9.54 2.24 3.47
C GLU A 137 9.22 1.69 4.88
N SER A 138 8.74 0.43 4.97
CA SER A 138 8.90 -0.35 6.21
C SER A 138 10.29 -0.99 6.27
N ASN A 139 11.07 -0.57 7.26
CA ASN A 139 12.27 -1.29 7.66
C ASN A 139 12.08 -1.94 9.04
N LYS A 140 11.56 -3.18 9.00
CA LYS A 140 11.87 -4.18 10.01
C LYS A 140 12.50 -5.38 9.30
N LYS A 141 13.83 -5.49 9.40
CA LYS A 141 14.41 -6.83 9.55
C LYS A 141 13.95 -7.37 10.90
N LYS A 142 12.73 -7.90 10.96
CA LYS A 142 12.47 -8.99 11.88
C LYS A 142 12.76 -10.24 11.10
N ASN A 143 13.75 -11.02 11.54
CA ASN A 143 13.80 -12.43 11.17
C ASN A 143 12.55 -13.08 11.80
N ILE A 144 11.39 -12.93 11.18
CA ILE A 144 10.22 -13.71 11.56
C ILE A 144 10.40 -15.04 10.84
N TYR A 145 11.02 -15.99 11.53
CA TYR A 145 11.01 -17.38 11.10
C TYR A 145 9.60 -17.93 11.31
N ILE A 146 8.71 -17.71 10.34
CA ILE A 146 7.47 -18.49 10.27
C ILE A 146 7.84 -19.80 9.60
N HIS A 147 8.13 -20.82 10.41
CA HIS A 147 8.17 -22.21 9.95
C HIS A 147 6.73 -22.61 9.62
N ILE A 148 6.28 -22.32 8.40
CA ILE A 148 5.04 -22.92 7.88
C ILE A 148 5.46 -24.26 7.27
N CYS A 149 5.38 -25.32 8.06
CA CYS A 149 5.37 -26.67 7.49
C CYS A 149 4.02 -26.86 6.83
N VAL A 150 3.94 -26.64 5.52
CA VAL A 150 2.75 -27.01 4.73
C VAL A 150 2.77 -28.53 4.61
N TYR A 151 2.02 -29.21 5.47
CA TYR A 151 1.65 -30.60 5.22
C TYR A 151 0.63 -30.60 4.08
N VAL A 152 1.10 -30.85 2.87
CA VAL A 152 0.22 -31.18 1.75
C VAL A 152 -0.36 -32.56 2.05
N TYR A 153 -1.64 -32.60 2.39
CA TYR A 153 -2.43 -33.83 2.41
C TYR A 153 -2.56 -34.33 0.98
N ASN A 154 -1.55 -35.08 0.52
CA ASN A 154 -1.63 -36.25 -0.34
C ASN A 154 -0.23 -36.60 -0.85
N PHE A 155 0.34 -37.67 -0.28
CA PHE A 155 1.51 -38.41 -0.72
C PHE A 155 2.86 -37.67 -0.83
N VAL A 156 3.87 -38.28 -0.21
CA VAL A 156 5.30 -37.94 -0.19
C VAL A 156 5.72 -36.95 0.91
N CYS A 157 6.39 -37.53 1.90
CA CYS A 157 7.03 -36.90 3.03
C CYS A 157 8.26 -36.10 2.58
N CYS A 158 8.10 -34.84 2.16
CA CYS A 158 9.23 -33.93 1.97
C CYS A 158 9.49 -33.13 3.25
N ARG A 159 10.43 -33.61 4.06
CA ARG A 159 11.10 -32.82 5.10
C ARG A 159 12.10 -31.86 4.45
N GLU A 160 11.62 -30.80 3.83
CA GLU A 160 12.50 -29.67 3.50
C GLU A 160 12.02 -28.39 4.20
N TYR A 161 12.80 -27.99 5.19
CA TYR A 161 12.67 -26.71 5.86
C TYR A 161 13.12 -25.62 4.89
N CYS A 162 12.20 -24.91 4.24
CA CYS A 162 12.55 -23.69 3.52
C CYS A 162 12.94 -22.58 4.50
N PHE A 163 14.21 -22.54 4.87
CA PHE A 163 14.83 -21.38 5.49
C PHE A 163 15.03 -20.30 4.43
N VAL A 164 14.09 -19.36 4.33
CA VAL A 164 14.34 -18.14 3.55
C VAL A 164 15.28 -17.25 4.36
N LYS A 165 16.59 -17.49 4.24
CA LYS A 165 17.61 -16.50 4.63
C LYS A 165 17.45 -15.30 3.71
N SER A 166 16.75 -14.27 4.17
CA SER A 166 16.72 -12.98 3.49
C SER A 166 18.15 -12.43 3.39
N LYS A 167 18.76 -12.51 2.20
CA LYS A 167 19.97 -11.74 1.86
C LYS A 167 19.72 -10.26 2.18
N LYS A 168 20.78 -9.51 2.52
CA LYS A 168 20.72 -8.03 2.64
C LYS A 168 20.17 -7.48 1.32
N SER A 169 18.86 -7.20 1.25
CA SER A 169 18.26 -6.68 0.02
C SER A 169 18.66 -5.22 -0.15
N LYS A 170 18.88 -4.85 -1.42
CA LYS A 170 19.09 -3.49 -1.90
C LYS A 170 17.93 -2.57 -1.48
N MET A 171 18.19 -1.26 -1.63
CA MET A 171 17.27 -0.13 -1.38
C MET A 171 15.84 -0.46 -1.76
N LYS A 172 14.90 -0.11 -0.87
CA LYS A 172 13.48 -0.34 -1.11
C LYS A 172 12.83 0.84 -1.83
N GLU A 173 11.96 0.56 -2.80
CA GLU A 173 11.24 1.55 -3.63
C GLU A 173 9.95 2.08 -2.94
N THR A 174 9.68 3.40 -3.03
CA THR A 174 8.53 4.10 -2.40
C THR A 174 8.04 5.25 -3.27
N ILE A 175 6.81 5.77 -3.06
CA ILE A 175 6.27 6.86 -3.89
C ILE A 175 7.22 8.07 -3.96
N ILE A 176 7.79 8.49 -2.83
CA ILE A 176 8.69 9.66 -2.75
C ILE A 176 10.01 9.49 -3.53
N GLN A 177 10.33 8.28 -4.01
CA GLN A 177 11.47 8.02 -4.87
C GLN A 177 11.14 8.09 -6.36
N HIS A 178 9.85 8.13 -6.71
CA HIS A 178 9.37 8.13 -8.10
C HIS A 178 8.69 9.44 -8.51
N VAL A 179 8.29 10.26 -7.54
CA VAL A 179 7.63 11.54 -7.80
C VAL A 179 8.17 12.63 -6.89
N GLU A 180 7.98 13.88 -7.31
CA GLU A 180 8.30 15.06 -6.49
C GLU A 180 7.44 15.12 -5.23
N GLU A 181 7.95 15.79 -4.19
CA GLU A 181 7.30 15.91 -2.88
C GLU A 181 5.85 16.42 -2.98
N ALA A 182 5.61 17.48 -3.75
CA ALA A 182 4.26 18.05 -3.92
C ALA A 182 3.31 17.09 -4.66
N THR A 183 3.83 16.34 -5.64
CA THR A 183 3.05 15.30 -6.34
C THR A 183 2.72 14.14 -5.41
N ALA A 184 3.68 13.69 -4.59
CA ALA A 184 3.44 12.65 -3.58
C ALA A 184 2.34 13.08 -2.59
N PHE A 185 2.38 14.33 -2.12
CA PHE A 185 1.31 14.88 -1.30
C PHE A 185 -0.04 14.85 -2.02
N ALA A 186 -0.12 15.37 -3.26
CA ALA A 186 -1.38 15.44 -4.00
C ALA A 186 -2.02 14.06 -4.20
N ILE A 187 -1.21 13.05 -4.52
CA ILE A 187 -1.65 11.64 -4.62
C ILE A 187 -2.23 11.17 -3.28
N MET A 188 -1.52 11.38 -2.17
CA MET A 188 -1.98 10.96 -0.85
C MET A 188 -3.24 11.70 -0.39
N ASN A 189 -3.28 13.01 -0.61
CA ASN A 189 -4.42 13.86 -0.27
C ASN A 189 -5.67 13.39 -1.03
N ALA A 190 -5.55 13.14 -2.33
CA ALA A 190 -6.65 12.62 -3.14
C ALA A 190 -7.13 11.25 -2.62
N MET A 191 -6.22 10.34 -2.27
CA MET A 191 -6.57 9.04 -1.69
C MET A 191 -7.29 9.18 -0.32
N VAL A 192 -6.88 10.12 0.53
CA VAL A 192 -7.54 10.38 1.81
C VAL A 192 -8.93 10.98 1.59
N LYS A 193 -9.06 11.99 0.70
CA LYS A 193 -10.36 12.60 0.35
C LYS A 193 -11.38 11.55 -0.11
N VAL A 194 -10.98 10.67 -1.04
CA VAL A 194 -11.84 9.56 -1.50
C VAL A 194 -12.16 8.61 -0.34
N SER A 195 -11.18 8.28 0.51
CA SER A 195 -11.41 7.36 1.63
C SER A 195 -12.37 7.93 2.68
N LYS A 196 -12.37 9.23 2.93
CA LYS A 196 -13.35 9.88 3.81
C LYS A 196 -14.78 9.79 3.25
N GLN A 197 -14.93 9.75 1.93
CA GLN A 197 -16.25 9.66 1.28
C GLN A 197 -16.77 8.22 1.24
N ASN A 198 -15.92 7.25 0.88
CA ASN A 198 -16.38 5.90 0.54
C ASN A 198 -15.42 4.77 0.92
N ASP A 199 -14.43 5.02 1.78
CA ASP A 199 -13.55 3.97 2.29
C ASP A 199 -12.77 3.24 1.16
N TRP A 200 -12.47 3.90 0.03
CA TRP A 200 -11.82 3.20 -1.09
C TRP A 200 -10.40 2.73 -0.78
N TYR A 201 -9.54 3.62 -0.25
CA TYR A 201 -8.12 3.30 -0.02
C TYR A 201 -7.82 3.02 1.45
N PHE A 202 -8.34 3.84 2.35
CA PHE A 202 -7.94 3.86 3.74
C PHE A 202 -9.14 3.69 4.66
N ARG A 203 -8.87 3.24 5.88
CA ARG A 203 -9.81 3.34 7.01
C ARG A 203 -9.25 4.43 7.91
N THR A 204 -9.98 5.53 8.03
CA THR A 204 -9.48 6.77 8.64
C THR A 204 -9.66 6.82 10.16
N ASP A 205 -10.29 5.80 10.74
CA ASP A 205 -10.42 5.59 12.16
C ASP A 205 -10.13 4.12 12.55
N PHE A 206 -9.86 3.93 13.84
CA PHE A 206 -9.46 2.65 14.40
C PHE A 206 -10.57 1.60 14.33
N PHE A 207 -11.83 2.01 14.54
CA PHE A 207 -12.96 1.09 14.56
C PHE A 207 -13.18 0.49 13.16
N ASN A 208 -13.23 1.34 12.13
CA ASN A 208 -13.35 0.90 10.74
C ASN A 208 -12.17 0.02 10.29
N PHE A 209 -10.96 0.30 10.75
CA PHE A 209 -9.81 -0.59 10.52
C PHE A 209 -10.04 -1.98 11.15
N ARG A 210 -10.49 -2.04 12.41
CA ARG A 210 -10.77 -3.31 13.12
C ARG A 210 -11.91 -4.10 12.50
N VAL A 211 -12.99 -3.44 12.09
CA VAL A 211 -14.12 -4.07 11.39
C VAL A 211 -13.63 -4.75 10.11
N ARG A 212 -12.81 -4.05 9.30
CA ARG A 212 -12.28 -4.66 8.07
C ARG A 212 -11.32 -5.79 8.31
N LEU A 213 -10.46 -5.68 9.32
CA LEU A 213 -9.60 -6.77 9.73
C LEU A 213 -10.44 -8.01 10.09
N ARG A 214 -11.53 -7.82 10.85
CA ARG A 214 -12.46 -8.92 11.17
C ARG A 214 -13.10 -9.51 9.92
N THR A 215 -13.61 -8.68 9.00
CA THR A 215 -14.14 -9.15 7.72
C THR A 215 -13.11 -9.96 6.93
N PHE A 216 -11.85 -9.54 6.91
CA PHE A 216 -10.79 -10.31 6.26
C PHE A 216 -10.58 -11.67 6.94
N MET A 217 -10.58 -11.71 8.27
CA MET A 217 -10.44 -12.96 9.02
C MET A 217 -11.58 -13.93 8.72
N ASP A 218 -12.80 -13.44 8.57
CA ASP A 218 -13.97 -14.28 8.25
C ASP A 218 -13.84 -14.83 6.82
N VAL A 219 -13.51 -13.98 5.83
CA VAL A 219 -13.21 -14.42 4.45
C VAL A 219 -12.06 -15.43 4.43
N PHE A 220 -11.02 -15.21 5.23
CA PHE A 220 -9.88 -16.11 5.33
C PHE A 220 -10.28 -17.46 5.93
N ALA A 221 -11.13 -17.49 6.96
CA ALA A 221 -11.64 -18.72 7.55
C ALA A 221 -12.44 -19.57 6.56
N ASP A 222 -13.24 -18.93 5.71
CA ASP A 222 -14.04 -19.62 4.70
C ASP A 222 -13.18 -20.24 3.58
N ASN A 223 -12.10 -19.55 3.20
CA ASN A 223 -11.28 -19.93 2.05
C ASN A 223 -10.11 -20.86 2.40
N VAL A 224 -9.72 -20.94 3.68
CA VAL A 224 -8.46 -21.58 4.08
C VAL A 224 -8.69 -22.59 5.19
N LYS A 225 -8.89 -23.87 4.81
CA LYS A 225 -8.85 -25.01 5.75
C LYS A 225 -7.56 -25.03 6.60
N LEU A 226 -6.49 -24.44 6.06
CA LEU A 226 -5.20 -24.25 6.72
C LEU A 226 -5.27 -23.37 7.99
N LEU A 227 -6.33 -22.60 8.21
CA LEU A 227 -6.47 -21.75 9.39
C LEU A 227 -6.50 -22.57 10.67
N PHE A 228 -7.09 -23.77 10.65
CA PHE A 228 -7.01 -24.72 11.76
C PHE A 228 -5.56 -25.14 12.07
N TYR A 229 -4.77 -25.45 11.03
CA TYR A 229 -3.36 -25.83 11.19
C TYR A 229 -2.48 -24.67 11.64
N LEU A 230 -2.65 -23.49 11.03
CA LEU A 230 -1.97 -22.26 11.45
C LEU A 230 -2.31 -21.92 12.91
N ARG A 231 -3.58 -22.06 13.30
CA ARG A 231 -4.00 -21.85 14.68
C ARG A 231 -3.33 -22.86 15.61
N TYR A 232 -3.26 -24.14 15.25
CA TYR A 232 -2.57 -25.15 16.04
C TYR A 232 -1.07 -24.84 16.24
N ILE A 233 -0.35 -24.54 15.14
CA ILE A 233 1.09 -24.22 15.18
C ILE A 233 1.36 -22.94 15.97
N LEU A 234 0.55 -21.90 15.78
CA LEU A 234 0.74 -20.61 16.43
C LEU A 234 0.23 -20.58 17.87
N PHE A 235 -0.76 -21.40 18.22
CA PHE A 235 -1.24 -21.56 19.59
C PHE A 235 -0.14 -22.12 20.50
N GLY A 236 0.62 -23.11 20.02
CA GLY A 236 1.80 -23.63 20.73
C GLY A 236 2.91 -22.58 20.97
N ARG A 237 2.85 -21.42 20.30
CA ARG A 237 3.79 -20.30 20.45
C ARG A 237 3.16 -19.05 21.09
N ASN A 238 1.89 -19.11 21.51
CA ASN A 238 1.13 -17.96 22.02
C ASN A 238 1.12 -16.74 21.06
N ILE A 239 1.05 -17.00 19.75
CA ILE A 239 0.96 -15.93 18.74
C ILE A 239 -0.45 -15.92 18.15
N ALA A 240 -1.18 -14.83 18.36
CA ALA A 240 -2.48 -14.65 17.72
C ALA A 240 -2.33 -14.41 16.21
N VAL A 241 -2.97 -15.24 15.38
CA VAL A 241 -3.05 -15.10 13.91
C VAL A 241 -3.50 -13.69 13.51
N GLU A 242 -4.52 -13.18 14.21
CA GLU A 242 -5.07 -11.84 14.03
C GLU A 242 -4.00 -10.75 14.16
N LYS A 243 -3.04 -10.91 15.07
CA LYS A 243 -1.95 -9.94 15.26
C LYS A 243 -0.99 -9.91 14.06
N ILE A 244 -0.70 -11.06 13.46
CA ILE A 244 0.14 -11.16 12.27
C ILE A 244 -0.56 -10.47 11.10
N ILE A 245 -1.84 -10.80 10.89
CA ILE A 245 -2.64 -10.23 9.80
C ILE A 245 -2.85 -8.73 10.01
N ALA A 246 -3.13 -8.29 11.24
CA ALA A 246 -3.24 -6.88 11.58
C ALA A 246 -1.95 -6.11 11.27
N ASP A 247 -0.77 -6.65 11.60
CA ASP A 247 0.52 -6.05 11.26
C ASP A 247 0.71 -6.00 9.73
N GLY A 248 0.34 -7.05 9.00
CA GLY A 248 0.33 -7.07 7.53
C GLY A 248 -0.55 -5.97 6.94
N PHE A 249 -1.80 -5.88 7.35
CA PHE A 249 -2.74 -4.85 6.88
C PHE A 249 -2.29 -3.43 7.25
N ALA A 250 -1.81 -3.22 8.47
CA ALA A 250 -1.33 -1.93 8.93
C ALA A 250 -0.08 -1.48 8.18
N THR A 251 0.76 -2.43 7.75
CA THR A 251 2.02 -2.14 7.04
C THR A 251 1.96 -2.33 5.53
N MET A 252 0.77 -2.54 4.95
CA MET A 252 0.60 -2.93 3.54
C MET A 252 1.52 -4.09 3.11
N TYR A 253 1.73 -5.03 4.02
CA TYR A 253 2.62 -6.17 3.89
C TYR A 253 4.09 -5.83 3.60
N ALA A 254 4.53 -4.60 3.86
CA ALA A 254 5.91 -4.18 3.63
C ALA A 254 6.94 -4.95 4.49
N ASN A 255 6.49 -5.64 5.54
CA ASN A 255 7.30 -6.57 6.33
C ASN A 255 7.45 -7.97 5.70
N TYR A 256 6.59 -8.31 4.72
CA TYR A 256 6.52 -9.64 4.09
C TYR A 256 6.93 -9.61 2.62
N LEU A 257 6.73 -8.48 1.94
CA LEU A 257 7.07 -8.30 0.53
C LEU A 257 8.49 -7.77 0.35
N ASN A 258 9.14 -8.23 -0.72
CA ASN A 258 10.34 -7.57 -1.22
C ASN A 258 9.96 -6.19 -1.83
N PRO A 259 10.93 -5.29 -2.06
CA PRO A 259 10.60 -3.93 -2.46
C PRO A 259 9.92 -3.79 -3.81
N GLU A 260 10.33 -4.62 -4.77
CA GLU A 260 9.72 -4.65 -6.09
C GLU A 260 8.25 -5.07 -5.98
N ALA A 261 7.96 -6.15 -5.25
CA ALA A 261 6.59 -6.60 -5.01
C ALA A 261 5.75 -5.57 -4.24
N LEU A 262 6.34 -4.86 -3.27
CA LEU A 262 5.65 -3.78 -2.55
C LEU A 262 5.31 -2.62 -3.49
N LEU A 263 6.20 -2.28 -4.41
CA LEU A 263 5.93 -1.23 -5.38
C LEU A 263 4.85 -1.63 -6.39
N ARG A 264 4.86 -2.89 -6.85
CA ARG A 264 3.78 -3.46 -7.68
C ARG A 264 2.44 -3.47 -6.93
N LEU A 265 2.48 -3.70 -5.61
CA LEU A 265 1.32 -3.54 -4.74
C LEU A 265 0.84 -2.08 -4.73
N ILE A 266 1.73 -1.09 -4.64
CA ILE A 266 1.35 0.33 -4.70
C ILE A 266 0.72 0.67 -6.06
N ASP A 267 1.32 0.22 -7.18
CA ASP A 267 0.76 0.40 -8.52
C ASP A 267 -0.70 -0.04 -8.59
N THR A 268 -0.99 -1.26 -8.13
CA THR A 268 -2.34 -1.82 -8.13
C THR A 268 -3.26 -1.18 -7.09
N PHE A 269 -2.73 -0.80 -5.92
CA PHE A 269 -3.47 -0.16 -4.84
C PHE A 269 -3.99 1.23 -5.24
N THR A 270 -3.21 2.03 -5.97
CA THR A 270 -3.67 3.35 -6.45
C THR A 270 -4.88 3.27 -7.38
N VAL A 271 -5.06 2.15 -8.09
CA VAL A 271 -6.22 1.95 -8.97
C VAL A 271 -7.37 1.24 -8.24
N GLU A 272 -7.09 0.09 -7.63
CA GLU A 272 -8.11 -0.84 -7.11
C GLU A 272 -8.41 -0.68 -5.61
N GLY A 273 -7.64 0.13 -4.89
CA GLY A 273 -7.86 0.45 -3.48
C GLY A 273 -7.65 -0.72 -2.53
N TYR A 274 -8.32 -0.65 -1.37
CA TYR A 274 -8.10 -1.52 -0.22
C TYR A 274 -8.32 -3.01 -0.49
N LYS A 275 -9.16 -3.35 -1.49
CA LYS A 275 -9.42 -4.75 -1.87
C LYS A 275 -8.18 -5.50 -2.35
N VAL A 276 -7.16 -4.79 -2.85
CA VAL A 276 -5.89 -5.42 -3.24
C VAL A 276 -5.19 -6.02 -2.03
N LEU A 277 -5.25 -5.36 -0.86
CA LEU A 277 -4.64 -5.88 0.36
C LEU A 277 -5.27 -7.22 0.77
N PHE A 278 -6.57 -7.42 0.58
CA PHE A 278 -7.23 -8.70 0.83
C PHE A 278 -6.68 -9.79 -0.08
N ARG A 279 -6.53 -9.50 -1.38
CA ARG A 279 -6.02 -10.49 -2.35
C ARG A 279 -4.56 -10.86 -2.07
N VAL A 280 -3.72 -9.87 -1.75
CA VAL A 280 -2.32 -10.13 -1.39
C VAL A 280 -2.22 -10.88 -0.06
N GLY A 281 -3.03 -10.50 0.93
CA GLY A 281 -3.09 -11.21 2.21
C GLY A 281 -3.45 -12.68 2.04
N LEU A 282 -4.49 -12.98 1.24
CA LEU A 282 -4.87 -14.37 0.93
C LEU A 282 -3.80 -15.12 0.14
N ALA A 283 -3.06 -14.45 -0.76
CA ALA A 283 -2.00 -15.08 -1.54
C ALA A 283 -0.72 -15.35 -0.73
N LEU A 284 -0.47 -14.60 0.34
CA LEU A 284 0.68 -14.78 1.23
C LEU A 284 0.46 -15.87 2.29
N LEU A 285 -0.80 -16.24 2.55
CA LEU A 285 -1.20 -17.23 3.57
C LEU A 285 -1.36 -18.62 2.93
#